data_AF-A0A9D6RCP2-F1
#
_entry.id   AF-A0A9D6RCP2-F1
#
_cell.length_a   1.000
_cell.length_b   1.000
_cell.length_c   1.000
_cell.angle_alpha   90.00
_cell.angle_beta   90.00
_cell.angle_gamma   90.00
#
_symmetry.space_group_name_H-M   'P 1'
#
loop_
_entity.id
_entity.type
_entity.pdbx_description
1 polymer ?
#
loop_
_entity_poly.entity_id
_entity_poly.type
_entity_poly.pdbx_seq_one_letter_code
_entity_poly.pdbx_strand_id
1 'polypeptide(L)'
;MASVNSNEPVPICRERVESIERQHDSSFFVLANDRKILVSAVLASHIRVGDEIAFPLPAAGAVGPEIYVAKARSPIDRCLYQAPIEYVTQPKLDRRQRHFVCAQVKHGHLDISAIVLPCEILREYFYRLPQPDAQARHSSLYELLGISSRAAPAEIRLAFKLRQLELASTGAARGAQATVERAFNILGHPELRACYDALLADPEVPAIFPYGGFGSLVVSGERSRDGQTFFAHRILAFSPERRRRRFQLPLRQCDFYDDRARCRDARRKLEFWLDPALLHILWDPTWNQWKHLLATKMEVDATFVPSCKYRKRRDEWERVSWETALPSRLEVKLPADFQQQLQAAQAAYHRLGQYNAAFEQIRLCLEHRAVEKAELEKLCAPLRLPGDFDLAQINWRADYDPFFYRELSRRARRVYVFRNEYIFDVEKAVVVETPQLGHATYVFAKPRNM
;
A
#
# COMPACT_ATOMS: atom_id res chain seq x y z
N MET A 1 6.59 32.97 10.13
CA MET A 1 7.24 33.42 8.88
C MET A 1 6.49 32.80 7.73
N ALA A 2 5.77 33.62 6.97
CA ALA A 2 4.92 33.19 5.87
C ALA A 2 5.78 32.83 4.64
N SER A 3 5.61 31.64 4.10
CA SER A 3 6.21 31.23 2.83
C SER A 3 5.47 31.90 1.69
N VAL A 4 6.17 32.77 0.98
CA VAL A 4 5.75 33.41 -0.26
C VAL A 4 5.49 32.33 -1.31
N ASN A 5 4.22 32.13 -1.67
CA ASN A 5 3.85 31.46 -2.92
C ASN A 5 4.20 32.41 -4.06
N SER A 6 5.42 32.30 -4.61
CA SER A 6 5.78 32.96 -5.86
C SER A 6 5.05 32.26 -7.00
N ASN A 7 3.87 32.77 -7.33
CA ASN A 7 3.02 32.30 -8.43
C ASN A 7 3.40 33.00 -9.74
N GLU A 8 4.70 33.01 -10.08
CA GLU A 8 5.14 33.49 -11.40
C GLU A 8 4.82 32.41 -12.45
N PRO A 9 4.27 32.80 -13.62
CA PRO A 9 3.97 31.85 -14.69
C PRO A 9 5.28 31.21 -15.16
N VAL A 10 5.35 29.88 -15.08
CA VAL A 10 6.52 29.12 -15.53
C VAL A 10 6.66 29.33 -17.05
N PRO A 11 7.79 29.83 -17.56
CA PRO A 11 7.93 30.12 -18.97
C PRO A 11 7.89 28.83 -19.80
N ILE A 12 7.06 28.80 -20.83
CA ILE A 12 6.86 27.62 -21.69
C ILE A 12 7.73 27.77 -22.94
N CYS A 13 8.50 26.74 -23.26
CA CYS A 13 9.21 26.63 -24.53
C CYS A 13 8.32 25.83 -25.49
N ARG A 14 8.04 26.37 -26.69
CA ARG A 14 7.28 25.70 -27.75
C ARG A 14 8.01 25.87 -29.07
N GLU A 15 8.58 24.78 -29.57
CA GLU A 15 9.49 24.85 -30.72
C GLU A 15 9.40 23.60 -31.59
N ARG A 16 9.84 23.75 -32.84
CA ARG A 16 9.93 22.66 -33.80
C ARG A 16 11.23 21.87 -33.63
N VAL A 17 11.16 20.55 -33.76
CA VAL A 17 12.34 19.67 -33.81
C VAL A 17 13.02 19.83 -35.16
N GLU A 18 14.26 20.29 -35.16
CA GLU A 18 15.07 20.50 -36.35
C GLU A 18 15.98 19.30 -36.65
N SER A 19 16.64 18.76 -35.64
CA SER A 19 17.50 17.58 -35.80
C SER A 19 17.48 16.69 -34.55
N ILE A 20 17.91 15.44 -34.74
CA ILE A 20 17.98 14.43 -33.67
C ILE A 20 19.42 13.93 -33.61
N GLU A 21 20.10 14.24 -32.50
CA GLU A 21 21.45 13.77 -32.22
C GLU A 21 21.37 12.54 -31.31
N ARG A 22 21.85 11.39 -31.80
CA ARG A 22 21.92 10.16 -30.99
C ARG A 22 23.33 10.01 -30.44
N GLN A 23 23.47 10.08 -29.12
CA GLN A 23 24.67 9.67 -28.39
C GLN A 23 24.42 8.31 -27.73
N HIS A 24 25.48 7.52 -27.50
CA HIS A 24 25.46 6.10 -27.11
C HIS A 24 24.19 5.61 -26.35
N ASP A 25 23.80 6.27 -25.26
CA ASP A 25 22.64 5.90 -24.43
C ASP A 25 21.53 6.97 -24.34
N SER A 26 21.59 8.04 -25.15
CA SER A 26 20.66 9.18 -25.05
C SER A 26 20.40 9.87 -26.38
N SER A 27 19.14 10.21 -26.65
CA SER A 27 18.75 10.99 -27.83
C SER A 27 18.49 12.44 -27.42
N PHE A 28 19.28 13.36 -27.98
CA PHE A 28 19.08 14.80 -27.85
C PHE A 28 18.29 15.31 -29.04
N PHE A 29 17.31 16.16 -28.78
CA PHE A 29 16.50 16.80 -29.81
C PHE A 29 16.93 18.28 -29.87
N VAL A 30 17.40 18.69 -31.05
CA VAL A 30 17.75 20.08 -31.32
C VAL A 30 16.50 20.79 -31.83
N LEU A 31 16.11 21.83 -31.13
CA LEU A 31 14.96 22.67 -31.45
C LEU A 31 15.39 23.80 -32.39
N ALA A 32 14.43 24.39 -33.11
CA ALA A 32 14.66 25.49 -34.06
C ALA A 32 15.29 26.76 -33.44
N ASN A 33 15.35 26.85 -32.10
CA ASN A 33 16.03 27.90 -31.36
C ASN A 33 17.40 27.47 -30.80
N ASP A 34 18.01 26.45 -31.41
CA ASP A 34 19.28 25.81 -31.04
C ASP A 34 19.33 25.17 -29.64
N ARG A 35 18.20 25.13 -28.91
CA ARG A 35 18.15 24.46 -27.61
C ARG A 35 18.13 22.94 -27.77
N LYS A 36 18.85 22.27 -26.88
CA LYS A 36 18.86 20.80 -26.80
C LYS A 36 17.98 20.34 -25.65
N ILE A 37 17.07 19.41 -25.93
CA ILE A 37 16.28 18.73 -24.90
C ILE A 37 16.58 17.24 -24.87
N LEU A 38 16.75 16.71 -23.66
CA LEU A 38 16.79 15.29 -23.40
C LEU A 38 15.39 14.82 -22.99
N VAL A 39 14.90 13.77 -23.65
CA VAL A 39 13.59 13.17 -23.36
C VAL A 39 13.75 11.69 -23.01
N SER A 40 12.73 11.11 -22.39
CA SER A 40 12.74 9.68 -22.06
C SER A 40 12.89 8.81 -23.32
N ALA A 41 13.57 7.67 -23.22
CA ALA A 41 13.79 6.78 -24.38
C ALA A 41 12.47 6.35 -25.05
N VAL A 42 11.41 6.16 -24.25
CA VAL A 42 10.08 5.85 -24.78
C VAL A 42 9.54 7.01 -25.61
N LEU A 43 9.56 8.23 -25.09
CA LEU A 43 9.08 9.40 -25.82
C LEU A 43 9.95 9.68 -27.07
N ALA A 44 11.28 9.54 -26.94
CA ALA A 44 12.24 9.72 -28.02
C ALA A 44 11.92 8.84 -29.24
N SER A 45 11.55 7.57 -29.01
CA SER A 45 11.22 6.62 -30.08
C SER A 45 10.00 7.03 -30.93
N HIS A 46 9.18 7.97 -30.44
CA HIS A 46 8.00 8.44 -31.15
C HIS A 46 8.16 9.82 -31.77
N ILE A 47 9.17 10.62 -31.38
CA ILE A 47 9.39 11.99 -31.89
C ILE A 47 10.12 11.95 -33.24
N ARG A 48 9.72 12.82 -34.17
CA ARG A 48 10.34 12.96 -35.49
C ARG A 48 10.76 14.41 -35.76
N VAL A 49 11.72 14.58 -36.68
CA VAL A 49 12.05 15.90 -37.23
C VAL A 49 10.80 16.53 -37.81
N GLY A 50 10.58 17.79 -37.47
CA GLY A 50 9.43 18.58 -37.88
C GLY A 50 8.27 18.57 -36.89
N ASP A 51 8.22 17.65 -35.91
CA ASP A 51 7.26 17.69 -34.80
C ASP A 51 7.45 18.95 -33.95
N GLU A 52 6.40 19.41 -33.29
CA GLU A 52 6.47 20.54 -32.37
C GLU A 52 6.42 20.04 -30.93
N ILE A 53 7.36 20.49 -30.10
CA ILE A 53 7.48 20.11 -28.69
C ILE A 53 7.22 21.34 -27.82
N ALA A 54 6.33 21.18 -26.84
CA ALA A 54 6.07 22.15 -25.79
C ALA A 54 6.42 21.58 -24.41
N PHE A 55 7.13 22.34 -23.59
CA PHE A 55 7.50 21.97 -22.22
C PHE A 55 7.74 23.22 -21.36
N PRO A 56 7.46 23.18 -20.04
CA PRO A 56 7.82 24.24 -19.14
C PRO A 56 9.35 24.26 -18.96
N LEU A 57 9.96 25.44 -19.01
CA LEU A 57 11.36 25.59 -18.67
C LEU A 57 11.51 25.39 -17.16
N PRO A 58 12.25 24.36 -16.72
CA PRO A 58 12.26 23.98 -15.33
C PRO A 58 12.90 25.09 -14.48
N ALA A 59 12.21 25.47 -13.39
CA ALA A 59 12.91 26.00 -12.22
C ALA A 59 13.80 24.89 -11.63
N ALA A 60 14.90 25.27 -10.98
CA ALA A 60 15.88 24.32 -10.43
C ALA A 60 15.18 23.23 -9.57
N GLY A 61 15.31 21.95 -9.95
CA GLY A 61 14.84 20.80 -9.17
C GLY A 61 13.53 20.12 -9.63
N ALA A 62 12.94 20.45 -10.79
CA ALA A 62 11.73 19.79 -11.28
C ALA A 62 11.97 18.32 -11.71
N VAL A 63 11.25 17.37 -11.10
CA VAL A 63 11.29 15.94 -11.45
C VAL A 63 10.35 15.66 -12.62
N GLY A 64 10.91 15.38 -13.80
CA GLY A 64 10.20 14.93 -15.01
C GLY A 64 9.30 16.01 -15.62
N PRO A 65 9.81 16.84 -16.55
CA PRO A 65 9.02 17.92 -17.12
C PRO A 65 7.80 17.37 -17.87
N GLU A 66 6.71 18.10 -17.75
CA GLU A 66 5.53 17.94 -18.59
C GLU A 66 5.95 18.22 -20.05
N ILE A 67 5.72 17.29 -20.95
CA ILE A 67 6.10 17.43 -22.37
C ILE A 67 4.88 17.10 -23.22
N TYR A 68 4.52 18.02 -24.09
CA TYR A 68 3.52 17.84 -25.12
C TYR A 68 4.20 17.85 -26.49
N VAL A 69 3.83 16.91 -27.35
CA VAL A 69 4.36 16.83 -28.72
C VAL A 69 3.20 16.83 -29.70
N ALA A 70 3.12 17.84 -30.57
CA ALA A 70 2.19 17.85 -31.70
C ALA A 70 2.87 17.24 -32.94
N LYS A 71 2.22 16.24 -33.54
CA LYS A 71 2.76 15.51 -34.69
C LYS A 71 2.56 16.31 -35.98
N ALA A 72 3.64 16.50 -36.73
CA ALA A 72 3.58 17.26 -37.98
C ALA A 72 2.96 16.47 -39.15
N ARG A 73 3.04 15.13 -39.12
CA ARG A 73 2.61 14.25 -40.23
C ARG A 73 1.91 12.98 -39.73
N SER A 74 0.84 13.09 -38.94
CA SER A 74 0.00 11.93 -38.59
C SER A 74 -1.50 12.26 -38.55
N PRO A 75 -2.35 11.54 -39.30
CA PRO A 75 -3.80 11.67 -39.20
C PRO A 75 -4.39 10.94 -37.98
N ILE A 76 -3.69 9.94 -37.43
CA ILE A 76 -4.10 9.09 -36.30
C ILE A 76 -3.08 9.33 -35.17
N ASP A 77 -3.54 9.65 -33.96
CA ASP A 77 -2.73 10.12 -32.82
C ASP A 77 -1.99 11.44 -33.08
N ARG A 78 -2.76 12.53 -32.99
CA ARG A 78 -2.30 13.90 -33.26
C ARG A 78 -1.23 14.37 -32.29
N CYS A 79 -1.22 13.83 -31.07
CA CYS A 79 -0.38 14.36 -30.00
C CYS A 79 0.17 13.25 -29.09
N LEU A 80 1.35 13.50 -28.54
CA LEU A 80 1.88 12.76 -27.39
C LEU A 80 1.90 13.67 -26.18
N TYR A 81 1.66 13.09 -25.02
CA TYR A 81 1.73 13.83 -23.77
C TYR A 81 2.41 12.98 -22.69
N GLN A 82 3.46 13.55 -22.10
CA GLN A 82 4.15 13.03 -20.93
C GLN A 82 3.88 13.96 -19.77
N ALA A 83 3.34 13.45 -18.66
CA ALA A 83 3.06 14.26 -17.49
C ALA A 83 3.24 13.49 -16.17
N PRO A 84 3.69 14.17 -15.10
CA PRO A 84 3.55 13.64 -13.75
C PRO A 84 2.07 13.69 -13.33
N ILE A 85 1.53 12.56 -12.89
CA ILE A 85 0.17 12.40 -12.38
C ILE A 85 0.19 12.15 -10.87
N GLU A 86 -0.82 12.65 -10.16
CA GLU A 86 -0.94 12.50 -8.71
C GLU A 86 -2.12 11.65 -8.25
N TYR A 87 -3.15 11.46 -9.07
CA TYR A 87 -4.31 10.68 -8.68
C TYR A 87 -5.05 10.20 -9.91
N VAL A 88 -5.46 8.94 -9.89
CA VAL A 88 -6.39 8.39 -10.87
C VAL A 88 -7.69 8.02 -10.20
N THR A 89 -8.78 8.58 -10.72
CA THR A 89 -10.13 8.30 -10.23
C THR A 89 -10.52 6.84 -10.42
N GLN A 90 -11.46 6.38 -9.59
CA GLN A 90 -12.16 5.11 -9.84
C GLN A 90 -12.95 5.20 -11.16
N PRO A 91 -13.17 4.08 -11.85
CA PRO A 91 -13.92 4.05 -13.11
C PRO A 91 -15.29 4.71 -12.99
N LYS A 92 -15.64 5.52 -13.98
CA LYS A 92 -16.93 6.21 -14.11
C LYS A 92 -17.49 6.01 -15.51
N LEU A 93 -18.80 6.13 -15.64
CA LEU A 93 -19.47 6.12 -16.94
C LEU A 93 -19.45 7.51 -17.56
N ASP A 94 -19.15 7.58 -18.86
CA ASP A 94 -19.35 8.76 -19.67
C ASP A 94 -20.81 8.88 -20.15
N ARG A 95 -21.11 9.92 -20.93
CA ARG A 95 -22.46 10.11 -21.51
C ARG A 95 -22.86 9.01 -22.50
N ARG A 96 -21.90 8.24 -23.02
CA ARG A 96 -22.09 7.13 -23.95
C ARG A 96 -22.10 5.78 -23.24
N GLN A 97 -22.19 5.76 -21.91
CA GLN A 97 -22.15 4.55 -21.08
C GLN A 97 -20.83 3.76 -21.22
N ARG A 98 -19.73 4.43 -21.57
CA ARG A 98 -18.39 3.83 -21.59
C ARG A 98 -17.64 4.16 -20.32
N HIS A 99 -16.90 3.18 -19.81
CA HIS A 99 -16.11 3.35 -18.60
C HIS A 99 -14.80 4.08 -18.89
N PHE A 100 -14.47 5.06 -18.06
CA PHE A 100 -13.19 5.76 -18.12
C PHE A 100 -12.68 6.07 -16.71
N VAL A 101 -11.38 6.29 -16.61
CA VAL A 101 -10.74 6.93 -15.46
C VAL A 101 -10.14 8.26 -15.88
N CYS A 102 -9.98 9.15 -14.91
CA CYS A 102 -9.35 10.44 -15.09
C CYS A 102 -8.11 10.52 -14.20
N ALA A 103 -6.96 10.75 -14.82
CA ALA A 103 -5.67 10.98 -14.17
C ALA A 103 -5.43 12.48 -14.05
N GLN A 104 -5.26 12.97 -12.83
CA GLN A 104 -4.98 14.38 -12.55
C GLN A 104 -3.51 14.68 -12.77
N VAL A 105 -3.22 15.70 -13.59
CA VAL A 105 -1.87 16.20 -13.83
C VAL A 105 -1.44 17.02 -12.62
N LYS A 106 -0.23 16.75 -12.10
CA LYS A 106 0.25 17.32 -10.84
C LYS A 106 0.42 18.85 -10.89
N HIS A 107 0.90 19.37 -12.02
CA HIS A 107 1.22 20.80 -12.17
C HIS A 107 0.43 21.50 -13.26
N GLY A 108 0.16 20.81 -14.39
CA GLY A 108 -0.65 21.32 -15.48
C GLY A 108 -0.08 22.58 -16.13
N HIS A 109 1.25 22.68 -16.23
CA HIS A 109 1.96 23.84 -16.76
C HIS A 109 1.71 24.08 -18.24
N LEU A 110 1.25 23.07 -19.00
CA LEU A 110 0.88 23.23 -20.41
C LEU A 110 -0.64 23.47 -20.58
N ASP A 111 -1.30 23.97 -19.53
CA ASP A 111 -2.75 24.17 -19.44
C ASP A 111 -3.55 22.88 -19.62
N ILE A 112 -2.97 21.72 -19.29
CA ILE A 112 -3.65 20.43 -19.27
C ILE A 112 -3.73 19.98 -17.81
N SER A 113 -4.95 19.97 -17.25
CA SER A 113 -5.17 19.61 -15.84
C SER A 113 -5.47 18.13 -15.65
N ALA A 114 -5.94 17.44 -16.70
CA ALA A 114 -6.35 16.05 -16.60
C ALA A 114 -6.15 15.25 -17.89
N ILE A 115 -5.93 13.95 -17.72
CA ILE A 115 -5.85 12.95 -18.80
C ILE A 115 -7.02 11.99 -18.62
N VAL A 116 -7.89 11.88 -19.61
CA VAL A 116 -8.98 10.91 -19.65
C VAL A 116 -8.48 9.64 -20.32
N LEU A 117 -8.60 8.52 -19.62
CA LEU A 117 -8.14 7.19 -20.01
C LEU A 117 -9.38 6.26 -20.09
N PRO A 118 -9.85 5.88 -21.29
CA PRO A 118 -10.89 4.86 -21.42
C PRO A 118 -10.45 3.54 -20.78
N CYS A 119 -11.35 2.79 -20.15
CA CYS A 119 -10.97 1.55 -19.46
C CYS A 119 -10.35 0.50 -20.40
N GLU A 120 -10.69 0.53 -21.68
CA GLU A 120 -10.13 -0.34 -22.72
C GLU A 120 -8.61 -0.18 -22.84
N ILE A 121 -8.08 1.05 -22.72
CA ILE A 121 -6.64 1.28 -22.82
C ILE A 121 -5.91 0.78 -21.56
N LEU A 122 -6.58 0.78 -20.40
CA LEU A 122 -6.04 0.20 -19.17
C LEU A 122 -5.96 -1.32 -19.28
N ARG A 123 -7.01 -1.95 -19.84
CA ARG A 123 -7.07 -3.39 -20.11
C ARG A 123 -5.93 -3.84 -21.01
N GLU A 124 -5.69 -3.12 -22.11
CA GLU A 124 -4.58 -3.42 -23.02
C GLU A 124 -3.23 -3.24 -22.32
N TYR A 125 -3.00 -2.09 -21.68
CA TYR A 125 -1.67 -1.75 -21.17
C TYR A 125 -1.27 -2.49 -19.89
N PHE A 126 -2.13 -2.46 -18.86
CA PHE A 126 -1.79 -3.03 -17.56
C PHE A 126 -2.10 -4.52 -17.50
N TYR A 127 -3.28 -4.91 -17.97
CA TYR A 127 -3.80 -6.27 -17.83
C TYR A 127 -3.48 -7.18 -19.01
N ARG A 128 -2.90 -6.63 -20.10
CA ARG A 128 -2.54 -7.37 -21.33
C ARG A 128 -3.75 -8.10 -21.95
N LEU A 129 -4.93 -7.49 -21.84
CA LEU A 129 -6.16 -7.98 -22.44
C LEU A 129 -6.55 -7.01 -23.55
N PRO A 130 -6.20 -7.29 -24.82
CA PRO A 130 -6.61 -6.46 -25.93
C PRO A 130 -8.09 -6.65 -26.25
N GLN A 131 -8.61 -5.80 -27.15
CA GLN A 131 -9.98 -5.92 -27.63
C GLN A 131 -10.22 -7.28 -28.32
N PRO A 132 -11.46 -7.80 -28.28
CA PRO A 132 -11.82 -9.09 -28.88
C PRO A 132 -11.44 -9.23 -30.37
N ASP A 133 -11.37 -8.11 -31.10
CA ASP A 133 -11.05 -8.08 -32.53
C ASP A 133 -9.54 -8.18 -32.84
N ALA A 134 -8.69 -8.12 -31.81
CA ALA A 134 -7.25 -8.27 -31.98
C ALA A 134 -6.89 -9.76 -32.14
N GLN A 135 -6.62 -10.19 -33.38
CA GLN A 135 -6.32 -11.57 -33.80
C GLN A 135 -5.07 -12.22 -33.16
N ALA A 136 -4.37 -11.56 -32.26
CA ALA A 136 -3.16 -12.09 -31.64
C ALA A 136 -3.51 -12.98 -30.43
N ARG A 137 -2.97 -14.20 -30.41
CA ARG A 137 -2.99 -15.07 -29.23
C ARG A 137 -2.15 -14.42 -28.14
N HIS A 138 -2.79 -13.78 -27.17
CA HIS A 138 -2.11 -13.21 -26.02
C HIS A 138 -2.18 -14.17 -24.84
N SER A 139 -1.04 -14.39 -24.20
CA SER A 139 -0.98 -15.16 -22.96
C SER A 139 -1.56 -14.36 -21.81
N SER A 140 -2.43 -15.01 -21.03
CA SER A 140 -2.92 -14.45 -19.77
C SER A 140 -1.77 -14.19 -18.78
N LEU A 141 -1.99 -13.35 -17.76
CA LEU A 141 -1.01 -13.14 -16.69
C LEU A 141 -0.69 -14.44 -15.95
N TYR A 142 -1.67 -15.35 -15.86
CA TYR A 142 -1.51 -16.69 -15.30
C TYR A 142 -0.59 -17.57 -16.17
N GLU A 143 -0.79 -17.58 -17.48
CA GLU A 143 0.09 -18.29 -18.42
C GLU A 143 1.50 -17.72 -18.45
N LEU A 144 1.66 -16.39 -18.34
CA LEU A 144 2.98 -15.75 -18.25
C LEU A 144 3.77 -16.25 -17.04
N LEU A 145 3.10 -16.48 -15.91
CA LEU A 145 3.71 -17.09 -14.72
C LEU A 145 3.74 -18.62 -14.77
N GLY A 146 3.03 -19.26 -15.69
CA GLY A 146 2.96 -20.72 -15.81
C GLY A 146 2.10 -21.39 -14.74
N ILE A 147 1.02 -20.74 -14.31
CA ILE A 147 0.16 -21.20 -13.20
C ILE A 147 -1.32 -21.21 -13.58
N SER A 148 -2.13 -21.90 -12.75
CA SER A 148 -3.59 -21.89 -12.83
C SER A 148 -4.18 -20.59 -12.30
N SER A 149 -5.34 -20.18 -12.83
CA SER A 149 -6.13 -19.06 -12.29
C SER A 149 -6.62 -19.30 -10.85
N ARG A 150 -6.65 -20.57 -10.41
CA ARG A 150 -7.01 -20.97 -9.03
C ARG A 150 -5.83 -20.99 -8.06
N ALA A 151 -4.62 -20.61 -8.51
CA ALA A 151 -3.41 -20.69 -7.68
C ALA A 151 -3.53 -19.84 -6.41
N ALA A 152 -3.05 -20.35 -5.28
CA ALA A 152 -2.99 -19.61 -4.02
C ALA A 152 -1.92 -18.48 -4.09
N PRO A 153 -2.02 -17.41 -3.28
CA PRO A 153 -1.04 -16.33 -3.26
C PRO A 153 0.42 -16.80 -3.10
N ALA A 154 0.65 -17.81 -2.26
CA ALA A 154 1.96 -18.43 -2.08
C ALA A 154 2.49 -19.08 -3.37
N GLU A 155 1.63 -19.81 -4.10
CA GLU A 155 1.99 -20.46 -5.36
C GLU A 155 2.32 -19.42 -6.45
N ILE A 156 1.56 -18.33 -6.52
CA ILE A 156 1.83 -17.21 -7.43
C ILE A 156 3.22 -16.63 -7.14
N ARG A 157 3.58 -16.40 -5.87
CA ARG A 157 4.90 -15.90 -5.49
C ARG A 157 6.02 -16.87 -5.87
N LEU A 158 5.83 -18.17 -5.62
CA LEU A 158 6.81 -19.19 -5.98
C LEU A 158 7.02 -19.24 -7.51
N ALA A 159 5.94 -19.25 -8.28
CA ALA A 159 6.00 -19.21 -9.74
C ALA A 159 6.72 -17.98 -10.27
N PHE A 160 6.46 -16.81 -9.68
CA PHE A 160 7.20 -15.59 -9.99
C PHE A 160 8.70 -15.73 -9.72
N LYS A 161 9.09 -16.23 -8.54
CA LYS A 161 10.51 -16.45 -8.20
C LYS A 161 11.19 -17.41 -9.17
N LEU A 162 10.53 -18.52 -9.52
CA LEU A 162 11.03 -19.48 -10.50
C LEU A 162 11.20 -18.85 -11.89
N ARG A 163 10.19 -18.13 -12.39
CA ARG A 163 10.28 -17.41 -13.67
C ARG A 163 11.38 -16.36 -13.69
N GLN A 164 11.62 -15.66 -12.57
CA GLN A 164 12.74 -14.73 -12.47
C GLN A 164 14.09 -15.43 -12.59
N LEU A 165 14.27 -16.58 -11.93
CA LEU A 165 15.50 -17.37 -12.01
C LEU A 165 15.73 -17.92 -13.42
N GLU A 166 14.68 -18.45 -14.06
CA GLU A 166 14.73 -18.91 -15.45
C GLU A 166 15.18 -17.78 -16.40
N LEU A 167 14.52 -16.62 -16.35
CA LEU A 167 14.87 -15.48 -17.20
C LEU A 167 16.29 -14.94 -16.94
N ALA A 168 16.74 -14.97 -15.69
CA ALA A 168 18.11 -14.61 -15.33
C ALA A 168 19.12 -15.61 -15.92
N SER A 169 18.81 -16.92 -15.86
CA SER A 169 19.68 -17.96 -16.39
C SER A 169 19.83 -17.92 -17.92
N THR A 170 18.79 -17.50 -18.64
CA THR A 170 18.80 -17.40 -20.12
C THR A 170 19.26 -16.03 -20.63
N GLY A 171 19.67 -15.11 -19.76
CA GLY A 171 20.07 -13.75 -20.15
C GLY A 171 18.95 -12.95 -20.83
N ALA A 172 17.69 -13.19 -20.45
CA ALA A 172 16.54 -12.59 -21.12
C ALA A 172 16.55 -11.06 -21.04
N ALA A 173 15.99 -10.41 -22.08
CA ALA A 173 15.91 -8.95 -22.15
C ALA A 173 15.17 -8.36 -20.94
N ARG A 174 15.59 -7.16 -20.49
CA ARG A 174 14.97 -6.44 -19.35
C ARG A 174 13.44 -6.28 -19.50
N GLY A 175 12.93 -6.18 -20.73
CA GLY A 175 11.49 -6.09 -21.00
C GLY A 175 10.70 -7.36 -20.63
N ALA A 176 11.30 -8.55 -20.76
CA ALA A 176 10.69 -9.80 -20.34
C ALA A 176 10.60 -9.89 -18.82
N GLN A 177 11.67 -9.50 -18.12
CA GLN A 177 11.69 -9.41 -16.65
C GLN A 177 10.64 -8.42 -16.14
N ALA A 178 10.54 -7.24 -16.75
CA ALA A 178 9.53 -6.24 -16.40
C ALA A 178 8.09 -6.74 -16.64
N THR A 179 7.88 -7.57 -17.66
CA THR A 179 6.58 -8.19 -17.95
C THR A 179 6.17 -9.18 -16.86
N VAL A 180 7.09 -10.06 -16.45
CA VAL A 180 6.86 -11.02 -15.36
C VAL A 180 6.67 -10.31 -14.02
N GLU A 181 7.46 -9.25 -13.75
CA GLU A 181 7.29 -8.41 -12.55
C GLU A 181 5.92 -7.74 -12.51
N ARG A 182 5.43 -7.22 -13.65
CA ARG A 182 4.08 -6.65 -13.75
C ARG A 182 3.00 -7.70 -13.50
N ALA A 183 3.10 -8.87 -14.12
CA ALA A 183 2.15 -9.96 -13.94
C ALA A 183 2.04 -10.33 -12.45
N PHE A 184 3.17 -10.50 -11.77
CA PHE A 184 3.17 -10.80 -10.34
C PHE A 184 2.63 -9.64 -9.48
N ASN A 185 2.93 -8.39 -9.80
CA ASN A 185 2.39 -7.26 -9.05
C ASN A 185 0.87 -7.09 -9.21
N ILE A 186 0.27 -7.55 -10.31
CA ILE A 186 -1.18 -7.58 -10.48
C ILE A 186 -1.76 -8.78 -9.73
N LEU A 187 -1.25 -9.99 -9.98
CA LEU A 187 -1.79 -11.23 -9.42
C LEU A 187 -1.52 -11.38 -7.90
N GLY A 188 -0.42 -10.81 -7.41
CA GLY A 188 -0.05 -10.81 -6.00
C GLY A 188 -0.80 -9.79 -5.15
N HIS A 189 -1.55 -8.86 -5.75
CA HIS A 189 -2.38 -7.91 -5.03
C HIS A 189 -3.86 -8.30 -5.13
N PRO A 190 -4.55 -8.62 -4.01
CA PRO A 190 -5.89 -9.21 -4.07
C PRO A 190 -6.93 -8.43 -4.88
N GLU A 191 -6.98 -7.10 -4.73
CA GLU A 191 -7.93 -6.25 -5.46
C GLU A 191 -7.62 -6.18 -6.96
N LEU A 192 -6.35 -6.18 -7.33
CA LEU A 192 -5.94 -6.13 -8.74
C LEU A 192 -6.13 -7.49 -9.41
N ARG A 193 -5.86 -8.58 -8.69
CA ARG A 193 -6.18 -9.95 -9.13
C ARG A 193 -7.67 -10.12 -9.34
N ALA A 194 -8.51 -9.69 -8.40
CA ALA A 194 -9.96 -9.77 -8.53
C ALA A 194 -10.47 -8.95 -9.73
N CYS A 195 -9.92 -7.76 -9.96
CA CYS A 195 -10.21 -6.99 -11.17
C CYS A 195 -9.78 -7.74 -12.43
N TYR A 196 -8.60 -8.36 -12.43
CA TYR A 196 -8.11 -9.12 -13.57
C TYR A 196 -8.99 -10.35 -13.88
N ASP A 197 -9.40 -11.09 -12.85
CA ASP A 197 -10.28 -12.25 -12.98
C ASP A 197 -11.66 -11.84 -13.51
N ALA A 198 -12.20 -10.71 -13.05
CA ALA A 198 -13.44 -10.17 -13.57
C ALA A 198 -13.33 -9.76 -15.04
N LEU A 199 -12.21 -9.13 -15.45
CA LEU A 199 -11.94 -8.76 -16.84
C LEU A 199 -11.75 -9.97 -17.77
N LEU A 200 -11.27 -11.10 -17.25
CA LEU A 200 -11.18 -12.35 -18.00
C LEU A 200 -12.56 -12.98 -18.23
N ALA A 201 -13.47 -12.83 -17.26
CA ALA A 201 -14.83 -13.36 -17.35
C ALA A 201 -15.75 -12.48 -18.21
N ASP A 202 -15.64 -11.16 -18.05
CA ASP A 202 -16.46 -10.19 -18.77
C ASP A 202 -15.60 -8.98 -19.18
N PRO A 203 -15.39 -8.76 -20.50
CA PRO A 203 -14.62 -7.62 -20.98
C PRO A 203 -15.25 -6.26 -20.64
N GLU A 204 -16.56 -6.18 -20.39
CA GLU A 204 -17.24 -4.90 -20.16
C GLU A 204 -17.06 -4.38 -18.72
N VAL A 205 -16.50 -5.20 -17.82
CA VAL A 205 -16.17 -4.79 -16.46
C VAL A 205 -15.16 -3.63 -16.48
N PRO A 206 -15.37 -2.58 -15.68
CA PRO A 206 -14.45 -1.46 -15.64
C PRO A 206 -13.07 -1.86 -15.09
N ALA A 207 -12.03 -1.66 -15.90
CA ALA A 207 -10.65 -1.82 -15.45
C ALA A 207 -10.23 -0.68 -14.52
N ILE A 208 -9.63 -1.04 -13.38
CA ILE A 208 -9.06 -0.06 -12.44
C ILE A 208 -7.61 0.26 -12.78
N PHE A 209 -7.20 1.51 -12.54
CA PHE A 209 -5.80 1.90 -12.66
C PHE A 209 -4.98 1.33 -11.48
N PRO A 210 -3.93 0.52 -11.72
CA PRO A 210 -3.20 -0.11 -10.63
C PRO A 210 -2.61 0.90 -9.63
N TYR A 211 -2.83 0.65 -8.33
CA TYR A 211 -2.27 1.43 -7.22
C TYR A 211 -2.66 2.93 -7.16
N GLY A 212 -3.73 3.35 -7.84
CA GLY A 212 -4.25 4.74 -7.73
C GLY A 212 -3.42 5.82 -8.44
N GLY A 213 -2.32 5.41 -9.10
CA GLY A 213 -1.65 6.16 -10.16
C GLY A 213 -0.96 7.47 -9.78
N PHE A 214 0.09 7.37 -8.96
CA PHE A 214 1.12 8.42 -8.82
C PHE A 214 2.33 8.07 -9.66
N GLY A 215 2.84 8.99 -10.48
CA GLY A 215 4.05 8.75 -11.27
C GLY A 215 4.09 9.52 -12.58
N SER A 216 4.94 9.09 -13.51
CA SER A 216 5.03 9.66 -14.86
C SER A 216 4.24 8.79 -15.84
N LEU A 217 3.34 9.43 -16.59
CA LEU A 217 2.51 8.80 -17.61
C LEU A 217 2.86 9.37 -18.98
N VAL A 218 3.00 8.50 -19.98
CA VAL A 218 3.20 8.84 -21.39
C VAL A 218 2.06 8.25 -22.20
N VAL A 219 1.29 9.09 -22.89
CA VAL A 219 0.11 8.71 -23.67
C VAL A 219 0.15 9.29 -25.08
N SER A 220 -0.52 8.61 -26.01
CA SER A 220 -0.91 9.18 -27.31
C SER A 220 -2.40 9.48 -27.31
N GLY A 221 -2.80 10.51 -28.05
CA GLY A 221 -4.20 10.92 -28.12
C GLY A 221 -4.41 12.31 -28.71
N GLU A 222 -5.42 12.99 -28.19
CA GLU A 222 -5.79 14.34 -28.62
C GLU A 222 -6.07 15.28 -27.45
N ARG A 223 -5.73 16.54 -27.65
CA ARG A 223 -6.06 17.62 -26.72
C ARG A 223 -7.48 18.12 -26.98
N SER A 224 -8.24 18.35 -25.91
CA SER A 224 -9.59 18.93 -25.96
C SER A 224 -9.59 20.32 -26.58
N ARG A 225 -10.78 20.78 -27.03
CA ARG A 225 -10.96 22.12 -27.61
C ARG A 225 -10.68 23.25 -26.61
N ASP A 226 -10.99 23.04 -25.34
CA ASP A 226 -10.70 23.98 -24.24
C ASP A 226 -9.23 23.92 -23.78
N GLY A 227 -8.45 22.98 -24.32
CA GLY A 227 -7.05 22.76 -23.97
C GLY A 227 -6.83 22.08 -22.62
N GLN A 228 -7.84 21.97 -21.75
CA GLN A 228 -7.69 21.56 -20.35
C GLN A 228 -7.60 20.05 -20.14
N THR A 229 -8.07 19.25 -21.10
CA THR A 229 -8.15 17.80 -21.00
C THR A 229 -7.40 17.14 -22.14
N PHE A 230 -6.65 16.08 -21.84
CA PHE A 230 -6.06 15.21 -22.84
C PHE A 230 -6.84 13.90 -22.91
N PHE A 231 -7.44 13.60 -24.06
CA PHE A 231 -8.12 12.33 -24.30
C PHE A 231 -7.12 11.32 -24.86
N ALA A 232 -6.74 10.35 -24.05
CA ALA A 232 -5.77 9.34 -24.44
C ALA A 232 -6.44 8.22 -25.24
N HIS A 233 -5.80 7.82 -26.34
CA HIS A 233 -6.13 6.63 -27.10
C HIS A 233 -5.25 5.45 -26.73
N ARG A 234 -4.04 5.71 -26.22
CA ARG A 234 -3.09 4.66 -25.83
C ARG A 234 -2.16 5.11 -24.72
N ILE A 235 -1.83 4.18 -23.81
CA ILE A 235 -0.72 4.33 -22.87
C ILE A 235 0.54 3.77 -23.51
N LEU A 236 1.58 4.59 -23.63
CA LEU A 236 2.89 4.19 -24.15
C LEU A 236 3.81 3.75 -23.01
N ALA A 237 3.79 4.48 -21.89
CA ALA A 237 4.53 4.13 -20.69
C ALA A 237 3.89 4.68 -19.42
N PHE A 238 4.01 3.93 -18.33
CA PHE A 238 3.73 4.41 -16.99
C PHE A 238 4.87 4.00 -16.04
N SER A 239 5.37 4.95 -15.27
CA SER A 239 6.40 4.75 -14.26
C SER A 239 5.90 5.27 -12.91
N PRO A 240 5.50 4.40 -11.96
CA PRO A 240 4.98 4.86 -10.69
C PRO A 240 6.06 5.51 -9.83
N GLU A 241 5.67 6.48 -8.99
CA GLU A 241 6.54 6.96 -7.91
C GLU A 241 6.79 5.80 -6.93
N ARG A 242 8.06 5.63 -6.52
CA ARG A 242 8.49 4.51 -5.67
C ARG A 242 9.31 5.03 -4.51
N ARG A 243 9.09 4.45 -3.33
CA ARG A 243 9.86 4.74 -2.12
C ARG A 243 10.26 3.43 -1.46
N ARG A 244 11.56 3.20 -1.31
CA ARG A 244 12.07 2.07 -0.53
C ARG A 244 11.99 2.43 0.95
N ARG A 245 11.46 1.52 1.77
CA ARG A 245 11.37 1.67 3.22
C ARG A 245 11.80 0.39 3.90
N ARG A 246 12.51 0.53 5.02
CA ARG A 246 12.85 -0.55 5.93
C ARG A 246 12.39 -0.19 7.34
N PHE A 247 11.59 -1.05 7.98
CA PHE A 247 11.01 -0.79 9.30
C PHE A 247 10.63 -2.10 10.01
N GLN A 248 10.26 -2.00 11.29
CA GLN A 248 9.72 -3.12 12.06
C GLN A 248 8.20 -2.97 12.23
N LEU A 249 7.45 -4.06 12.02
CA LEU A 249 6.01 -4.11 12.24
C LEU A 249 5.66 -5.25 13.22
N PRO A 250 4.89 -4.99 14.29
CA PRO A 250 4.33 -6.05 15.11
C PRO A 250 3.40 -6.96 14.29
N LEU A 251 3.59 -8.29 14.34
CA LEU A 251 2.75 -9.25 13.60
C LEU A 251 1.27 -9.15 13.99
N ARG A 252 0.98 -8.76 15.22
CA ARG A 252 -0.38 -8.52 15.71
C ARG A 252 -1.15 -7.43 14.94
N GLN A 253 -0.45 -6.53 14.23
CA GLN A 253 -1.07 -5.52 13.36
C GLN A 253 -1.51 -6.08 12.00
N CYS A 254 -1.23 -7.35 11.70
CA CYS A 254 -1.69 -8.00 10.48
C CYS A 254 -3.03 -8.71 10.68
N ASP A 255 -3.94 -8.54 9.73
CA ASP A 255 -5.19 -9.29 9.64
C ASP A 255 -4.95 -10.58 8.85
N PHE A 256 -5.08 -11.74 9.49
CA PHE A 256 -4.80 -13.05 8.88
C PHE A 256 -6.06 -13.61 8.21
N TYR A 257 -5.95 -14.06 6.97
CA TYR A 257 -6.96 -14.80 6.22
C TYR A 257 -6.41 -16.18 5.89
N ASP A 258 -7.21 -17.06 5.28
CA ASP A 258 -6.79 -18.45 5.01
C ASP A 258 -5.50 -18.56 4.18
N ASP A 259 -5.33 -17.67 3.20
CA ASP A 259 -4.26 -17.77 2.20
C ASP A 259 -3.30 -16.57 2.16
N ARG A 260 -3.59 -15.53 2.96
CA ARG A 260 -2.86 -14.26 2.99
C ARG A 260 -3.05 -13.52 4.30
N ALA A 261 -2.22 -12.52 4.55
CA ALA A 261 -2.42 -11.58 5.66
C ALA A 261 -2.27 -10.13 5.17
N ARG A 262 -3.15 -9.24 5.64
CA ARG A 262 -3.09 -7.80 5.36
C ARG A 262 -2.39 -7.09 6.50
N CYS A 263 -1.26 -6.46 6.24
CA CYS A 263 -0.53 -5.71 7.25
C CYS A 263 -0.63 -4.21 7.00
N ARG A 264 -0.87 -3.46 8.08
CA ARG A 264 -0.90 -2.00 8.08
C ARG A 264 -0.07 -1.47 9.22
N ASP A 265 0.56 -0.32 9.03
CA ASP A 265 1.18 0.40 10.13
C ASP A 265 0.11 1.00 11.06
N ALA A 266 0.53 1.42 12.26
CA ALA A 266 -0.37 2.00 13.26
C ALA A 266 -1.15 3.23 12.75
N ARG A 267 -0.57 4.01 11.81
CA ARG A 267 -1.22 5.19 11.22
C ARG A 267 -2.04 4.86 9.97
N ARG A 268 -2.07 3.60 9.52
CA ARG A 268 -2.71 3.13 8.27
C ARG A 268 -2.25 3.92 7.03
N LYS A 269 -1.00 4.34 7.04
CA LYS A 269 -0.29 5.02 5.95
C LYS A 269 0.53 4.06 5.10
N LEU A 270 0.83 2.86 5.58
CA LEU A 270 1.49 1.80 4.81
C LEU A 270 0.59 0.57 4.79
N GLU A 271 0.49 -0.09 3.64
CA GLU A 271 -0.23 -1.34 3.46
C GLU A 271 0.60 -2.34 2.64
N PHE A 272 0.59 -3.60 3.03
CA PHE A 272 1.18 -4.69 2.25
C PHE A 272 0.52 -6.02 2.57
N TRP A 273 0.70 -6.99 1.68
CA TRP A 273 0.12 -8.32 1.78
C TRP A 273 1.20 -9.37 1.95
N LEU A 274 0.97 -10.28 2.88
CA LEU A 274 1.81 -11.44 3.14
C LEU A 274 1.11 -12.71 2.66
N ASP A 275 1.90 -13.71 2.31
CA ASP A 275 1.48 -15.06 2.01
C ASP A 275 2.42 -16.06 2.72
N PRO A 276 2.00 -17.32 2.91
CA PRO A 276 2.78 -18.30 3.65
C PRO A 276 4.20 -18.53 3.10
N ALA A 277 4.41 -18.37 1.78
CA ALA A 277 5.73 -18.52 1.18
C ALA A 277 6.66 -17.34 1.50
N LEU A 278 6.12 -16.15 1.78
CA LEU A 278 6.91 -14.98 2.20
C LEU A 278 7.26 -15.02 3.70
N LEU A 279 6.32 -15.46 4.54
CA LEU A 279 6.55 -15.54 5.98
C LEU A 279 7.29 -16.81 6.41
N HIS A 280 7.32 -17.83 5.52
CA HIS A 280 7.82 -19.18 5.77
C HIS A 280 7.05 -19.94 6.85
N ILE A 281 5.78 -19.58 7.06
CA ILE A 281 4.94 -20.07 8.16
C ILE A 281 3.51 -20.23 7.68
N LEU A 282 2.87 -21.32 8.08
CA LEU A 282 1.44 -21.53 7.88
C LEU A 282 0.66 -20.88 9.01
N TRP A 283 -0.48 -20.29 8.67
CA TRP A 283 -1.43 -19.74 9.64
C TRP A 283 -2.85 -20.07 9.19
N ASP A 284 -3.79 -19.71 10.06
CA ASP A 284 -5.22 -19.76 9.79
C ASP A 284 -5.88 -18.47 10.34
N PRO A 285 -7.16 -18.20 10.03
CA PRO A 285 -7.85 -17.02 10.54
C PRO A 285 -8.01 -16.97 12.06
N THR A 286 -7.85 -18.09 12.79
CA THR A 286 -7.94 -18.12 14.26
C THR A 286 -6.81 -17.32 14.89
N TRP A 287 -5.69 -17.11 14.17
CA TRP A 287 -4.63 -16.19 14.59
C TRP A 287 -5.18 -14.81 14.96
N ASN A 288 -6.24 -14.31 14.29
CA ASN A 288 -6.83 -13.02 14.67
C ASN A 288 -7.41 -12.98 16.09
N GLN A 289 -7.76 -14.14 16.66
CA GLN A 289 -8.32 -14.24 18.01
C GLN A 289 -7.23 -14.07 19.07
N TRP A 290 -5.99 -14.48 18.79
CA TRP A 290 -4.92 -14.57 19.79
C TRP A 290 -3.60 -13.91 19.40
N LYS A 291 -3.48 -13.36 18.18
CA LYS A 291 -2.27 -12.67 17.68
C LYS A 291 -1.81 -11.54 18.61
N HIS A 292 -2.69 -10.99 19.44
CA HIS A 292 -2.31 -9.98 20.42
C HIS A 292 -1.33 -10.48 21.49
N LEU A 293 -1.30 -11.80 21.74
CA LEU A 293 -0.34 -12.45 22.61
C LEU A 293 1.05 -12.58 21.94
N LEU A 294 1.13 -12.38 20.62
CA LEU A 294 2.40 -12.33 19.89
C LEU A 294 3.01 -10.93 19.97
N ALA A 295 4.07 -10.82 20.77
CA ALA A 295 4.88 -9.60 20.85
C ALA A 295 5.89 -9.45 19.69
N THR A 296 5.98 -10.45 18.81
CA THR A 296 6.95 -10.49 17.72
C THR A 296 6.79 -9.29 16.78
N LYS A 297 7.93 -8.66 16.47
CA LYS A 297 8.05 -7.68 15.39
C LYS A 297 8.81 -8.31 14.23
N MET A 298 8.25 -8.23 13.04
CA MET A 298 8.94 -8.60 11.81
C MET A 298 9.66 -7.39 11.22
N GLU A 299 10.81 -7.63 10.62
CA GLU A 299 11.50 -6.63 9.82
C GLU A 299 10.94 -6.67 8.39
N VAL A 300 10.58 -5.51 7.86
CA VAL A 300 10.02 -5.34 6.51
C VAL A 300 10.96 -4.45 5.72
N ASP A 301 11.42 -4.92 4.56
CA ASP A 301 12.08 -4.10 3.53
C ASP A 301 11.26 -4.18 2.26
N ALA A 302 10.71 -3.05 1.81
CA ALA A 302 9.89 -3.05 0.62
C ALA A 302 9.94 -1.76 -0.19
N THR A 303 9.56 -1.88 -1.46
CA THR A 303 9.27 -0.73 -2.32
C THR A 303 7.77 -0.42 -2.28
N PHE A 304 7.43 0.77 -1.80
CA PHE A 304 6.07 1.27 -1.71
C PHE A 304 5.75 2.23 -2.86
N VAL A 305 4.52 2.16 -3.34
CA VAL A 305 3.93 3.12 -4.30
C VAL A 305 2.84 3.93 -3.59
N PRO A 306 2.79 5.26 -3.76
CA PRO A 306 1.72 6.06 -3.18
C PRO A 306 0.40 5.75 -3.85
N SER A 307 -0.66 5.78 -3.06
CA SER A 307 -2.05 5.59 -3.47
C SER A 307 -2.93 6.59 -2.72
N CYS A 308 -4.02 7.02 -3.34
CA CYS A 308 -5.00 7.83 -2.64
C CYS A 308 -6.41 7.57 -3.15
N LYS A 309 -7.40 7.90 -2.33
CA LYS A 309 -8.81 7.94 -2.70
C LYS A 309 -9.50 9.09 -1.98
N TYR A 310 -10.51 9.65 -2.63
CA TYR A 310 -11.43 10.57 -1.99
C TYR A 310 -12.52 9.79 -1.28
N ARG A 311 -12.75 10.11 0.00
CA ARG A 311 -13.83 9.52 0.82
C ARG A 311 -14.70 10.64 1.35
N LYS A 312 -16.01 10.51 1.18
CA LYS A 312 -16.97 11.42 1.80
C LYS A 312 -17.05 11.13 3.31
N ARG A 313 -16.81 12.13 4.15
CA ARG A 313 -16.97 12.10 5.60
C ARG A 313 -17.66 13.39 6.05
N ARG A 314 -18.76 13.27 6.79
CA ARG A 314 -19.53 14.42 7.32
C ARG A 314 -19.84 15.46 6.21
N ASP A 315 -20.27 14.97 5.06
CA ASP A 315 -20.54 15.75 3.84
C ASP A 315 -19.37 16.44 3.14
N GLU A 316 -18.15 16.31 3.66
CA GLU A 316 -16.93 16.81 3.03
C GLU A 316 -16.15 15.68 2.33
N TRP A 317 -15.52 16.00 1.21
CA TRP A 317 -14.62 15.07 0.52
C TRP A 317 -13.23 15.15 1.13
N GLU A 318 -12.83 14.11 1.88
CA GLU A 318 -11.50 14.01 2.45
C GLU A 318 -10.61 13.14 1.55
N ARG A 319 -9.43 13.67 1.19
CA ARG A 319 -8.41 12.89 0.48
C ARG A 319 -7.67 12.00 1.48
N VAL A 320 -7.85 10.69 1.34
CA VAL A 320 -7.11 9.69 2.13
C VAL A 320 -5.96 9.16 1.29
N SER A 321 -4.73 9.31 1.78
CA SER A 321 -3.52 8.78 1.16
C SER A 321 -2.84 7.73 2.04
N TRP A 322 -2.30 6.71 1.39
CA TRP A 322 -1.45 5.66 1.95
C TRP A 322 -0.45 5.21 0.89
N GLU A 323 0.51 4.38 1.24
CA GLU A 323 1.42 3.74 0.30
C GLU A 323 1.24 2.23 0.38
N THR A 324 1.26 1.56 -0.78
CA THR A 324 1.09 0.10 -0.89
C THR A 324 2.40 -0.53 -1.35
N ALA A 325 2.85 -1.60 -0.70
CA ALA A 325 4.06 -2.30 -1.15
C ALA A 325 3.81 -3.07 -2.45
N LEU A 326 4.80 -3.04 -3.35
CA LEU A 326 4.81 -3.90 -4.52
C LEU A 326 5.13 -5.35 -4.10
N PRO A 327 4.27 -6.34 -4.41
CA PRO A 327 4.52 -7.74 -4.06
C PRO A 327 5.88 -8.27 -4.52
N SER A 328 6.35 -7.84 -5.70
CA SER A 328 7.64 -8.24 -6.29
C SER A 328 8.88 -7.73 -5.54
N ARG A 329 8.72 -6.71 -4.70
CA ARG A 329 9.80 -6.01 -4.00
C ARG A 329 9.51 -5.89 -2.52
N LEU A 330 8.96 -6.96 -1.94
CA LEU A 330 8.65 -7.08 -0.53
C LEU A 330 9.46 -8.24 0.06
N GLU A 331 10.25 -7.93 1.07
CA GLU A 331 11.00 -8.89 1.87
C GLU A 331 10.63 -8.75 3.34
N VAL A 332 10.51 -9.88 4.03
CA VAL A 332 10.18 -9.94 5.45
C VAL A 332 11.14 -10.87 6.16
N LYS A 333 11.60 -10.48 7.34
CA LYS A 333 12.43 -11.31 8.22
C LYS A 333 11.80 -11.40 9.59
N LEU A 334 11.73 -12.61 10.12
CA LEU A 334 11.27 -12.88 11.48
C LEU A 334 12.46 -13.01 12.44
N PRO A 335 12.26 -12.70 13.73
CA PRO A 335 13.24 -13.00 14.77
C PRO A 335 13.55 -14.50 14.86
N ALA A 336 14.77 -14.85 15.26
CA ALA A 336 15.21 -16.24 15.36
C ALA A 336 14.43 -17.06 16.40
N ASP A 337 13.94 -16.41 17.45
CA ASP A 337 13.13 -17.00 18.53
C ASP A 337 11.63 -17.05 18.21
N PHE A 338 11.22 -16.71 16.97
CA PHE A 338 9.81 -16.60 16.61
C PHE A 338 8.99 -17.86 16.92
N GLN A 339 9.52 -19.06 16.61
CA GLN A 339 8.81 -20.32 16.85
C GLN A 339 8.52 -20.55 18.33
N GLN A 340 9.44 -20.16 19.21
CA GLN A 340 9.23 -20.26 20.66
C GLN A 340 8.16 -19.26 21.13
N GLN A 341 8.20 -18.03 20.62
CA GLN A 341 7.18 -17.01 20.93
C GLN A 341 5.79 -17.44 20.42
N LEU A 342 5.73 -18.07 19.26
CA LEU A 342 4.50 -18.58 18.67
C LEU A 342 3.86 -19.67 19.54
N GLN A 343 4.65 -20.66 19.93
CA GLN A 343 4.20 -21.75 20.81
C GLN A 343 3.75 -21.22 22.18
N ALA A 344 4.48 -20.25 22.76
CA ALA A 344 4.11 -19.64 24.02
C ALA A 344 2.76 -18.90 23.93
N ALA A 345 2.53 -18.15 22.84
CA ALA A 345 1.27 -17.46 22.61
C ALA A 345 0.09 -18.42 22.40
N GLN A 346 0.29 -19.50 21.64
CA GLN A 346 -0.73 -20.54 21.46
C GLN A 346 -1.06 -21.25 22.77
N ALA A 347 -0.05 -21.60 23.57
CA ALA A 347 -0.24 -22.21 24.88
C ALA A 347 -1.00 -21.27 25.83
N ALA A 348 -0.67 -19.97 25.84
CA ALA A 348 -1.39 -18.97 26.61
C ALA A 348 -2.85 -18.84 26.17
N TYR A 349 -3.12 -18.82 24.86
CA TYR A 349 -4.49 -18.79 24.33
C TYR A 349 -5.30 -20.02 24.68
N HIS A 350 -4.72 -21.22 24.57
CA HIS A 350 -5.38 -22.46 24.93
C HIS A 350 -5.74 -22.47 26.43
N ARG A 351 -4.81 -22.03 27.29
CA ARG A 351 -5.09 -21.87 28.73
C ARG A 351 -6.21 -20.86 28.97
N LEU A 352 -6.22 -19.72 28.27
CA LEU A 352 -7.30 -18.73 28.38
C LEU A 352 -8.67 -19.33 28.03
N GLY A 353 -8.74 -20.12 26.96
CA GLY A 353 -9.98 -20.81 26.57
C GLY A 353 -10.44 -21.85 27.59
N GLN A 354 -9.51 -22.66 28.13
CA GLN A 354 -9.81 -23.71 29.09
C GLN A 354 -10.48 -23.19 30.38
N TYR A 355 -10.09 -21.98 30.82
CA TYR A 355 -10.57 -21.38 32.07
C TYR A 355 -11.56 -20.22 31.84
N ASN A 356 -12.14 -20.08 30.64
CA ASN A 356 -13.02 -18.96 30.31
C ASN A 356 -14.19 -18.79 31.30
N ALA A 357 -14.82 -19.88 31.74
CA ALA A 357 -15.91 -19.82 32.72
C ALA A 357 -15.47 -19.26 34.08
N ALA A 358 -14.24 -19.56 34.53
CA ALA A 358 -13.68 -18.99 35.73
C ALA A 358 -13.40 -17.48 35.56
N PHE A 359 -12.89 -17.06 34.38
CA PHE A 359 -12.66 -15.65 34.09
C PHE A 359 -13.95 -14.83 34.04
N GLU A 360 -15.04 -15.37 33.50
CA GLU A 360 -16.33 -14.68 33.52
C GLU A 360 -16.86 -14.46 34.95
N GLN A 361 -16.67 -15.42 35.85
CA GLN A 361 -17.03 -15.24 37.26
C GLN A 361 -16.16 -14.17 37.94
N ILE A 362 -14.86 -14.13 37.62
CA ILE A 362 -13.96 -13.09 38.12
C ILE A 362 -14.38 -11.73 37.55
N ARG A 363 -14.66 -11.61 36.24
CA ARG A 363 -15.10 -10.36 35.60
C ARG A 363 -16.39 -9.82 36.22
N LEU A 364 -17.39 -10.67 36.44
CA LEU A 364 -18.63 -10.29 37.14
C LEU A 364 -18.36 -9.71 38.54
N CYS A 365 -17.41 -10.30 39.28
CA CYS A 365 -16.98 -9.77 40.58
C CYS A 365 -16.33 -8.39 40.44
N LEU A 366 -15.43 -8.23 39.46
CA LEU A 366 -14.70 -6.99 39.19
C LEU A 366 -15.59 -5.84 38.69
N GLU A 367 -16.75 -6.13 38.09
CA GLU A 367 -17.72 -5.10 37.68
C GLU A 367 -18.30 -4.33 38.87
N HIS A 368 -18.44 -5.03 40.01
CA HIS A 368 -19.17 -4.53 41.18
C HIS A 368 -18.26 -4.06 42.31
N ARG A 369 -17.02 -4.56 42.39
CA ARG A 369 -16.08 -4.20 43.46
C ARG A 369 -14.62 -4.16 42.99
N ALA A 370 -13.85 -3.25 43.56
CA ALA A 370 -12.40 -3.25 43.42
C ALA A 370 -11.81 -4.36 44.28
N VAL A 371 -11.02 -5.25 43.69
CA VAL A 371 -10.44 -6.41 44.38
C VAL A 371 -8.93 -6.29 44.39
N GLU A 372 -8.31 -6.48 45.55
CA GLU A 372 -6.85 -6.50 45.66
C GLU A 372 -6.29 -7.75 44.96
N LYS A 373 -5.12 -7.64 44.31
CA LYS A 373 -4.47 -8.75 43.59
C LYS A 373 -4.32 -10.01 44.45
N ALA A 374 -3.93 -9.86 45.73
CA ALA A 374 -3.79 -10.99 46.65
C ALA A 374 -5.14 -11.66 47.00
N GLU A 375 -6.24 -10.90 47.00
CA GLU A 375 -7.58 -11.45 47.17
C GLU A 375 -8.06 -12.14 45.88
N LEU A 376 -7.76 -11.55 44.71
CA LEU A 376 -7.96 -12.17 43.41
C LEU A 376 -7.27 -13.54 43.31
N GLU A 377 -6.02 -13.66 43.75
CA GLU A 377 -5.28 -14.93 43.82
C GLU A 377 -6.02 -15.97 44.69
N LYS A 378 -6.59 -15.55 45.82
CA LYS A 378 -7.41 -16.44 46.67
C LYS A 378 -8.73 -16.85 46.01
N LEU A 379 -9.36 -15.96 45.25
CA LEU A 379 -10.57 -16.25 44.47
C LEU A 379 -10.31 -17.24 43.34
N CYS A 380 -9.06 -17.34 42.87
CA CYS A 380 -8.67 -18.26 41.80
C CYS A 380 -8.53 -19.72 42.27
N ALA A 381 -8.14 -19.94 43.53
CA ALA A 381 -8.00 -21.28 44.12
C ALA A 381 -9.28 -22.15 44.03
N PRO A 382 -10.48 -21.68 44.44
CA PRO A 382 -11.71 -22.46 44.30
C PRO A 382 -12.15 -22.67 42.85
N LEU A 383 -11.71 -21.80 41.92
CA LEU A 383 -12.02 -21.87 40.50
C LEU A 383 -11.09 -22.83 39.72
N ARG A 384 -10.20 -23.54 40.42
CA ARG A 384 -9.21 -24.47 39.85
C ARG A 384 -8.29 -23.85 38.81
N LEU A 385 -8.05 -22.54 38.91
CA LEU A 385 -7.06 -21.85 38.10
C LEU A 385 -5.65 -22.29 38.53
N PRO A 386 -4.73 -22.57 37.58
CA PRO A 386 -3.34 -22.87 37.89
C PRO A 386 -2.68 -21.72 38.65
N GLY A 387 -1.84 -22.02 39.65
CA GLY A 387 -1.17 -21.00 40.45
C GLY A 387 -0.13 -20.17 39.68
N ASP A 388 0.33 -20.64 38.51
CA ASP A 388 1.20 -19.92 37.59
C ASP A 388 0.44 -19.01 36.62
N PHE A 389 -0.89 -18.94 36.72
CA PHE A 389 -1.69 -18.11 35.84
C PHE A 389 -1.50 -16.62 36.15
N ASP A 390 -1.03 -15.87 35.15
CA ASP A 390 -0.85 -14.43 35.28
C ASP A 390 -2.21 -13.72 35.23
N LEU A 391 -2.74 -13.40 36.42
CA LEU A 391 -4.03 -12.71 36.59
C LEU A 391 -4.06 -11.34 35.92
N ALA A 392 -2.90 -10.76 35.58
CA ALA A 392 -2.83 -9.54 34.78
C ALA A 392 -3.46 -9.74 33.39
N GLN A 393 -3.45 -10.96 32.85
CA GLN A 393 -3.91 -11.24 31.49
C GLN A 393 -5.45 -11.30 31.36
N ILE A 394 -6.18 -11.35 32.48
CA ILE A 394 -7.65 -11.46 32.50
C ILE A 394 -8.32 -10.27 31.78
N ASN A 395 -7.73 -9.08 31.92
CA ASN A 395 -8.25 -7.82 31.42
C ASN A 395 -7.41 -7.18 30.30
N TRP A 396 -6.32 -7.82 29.88
CA TRP A 396 -5.48 -7.26 28.81
C TRP A 396 -6.25 -7.19 27.49
N ARG A 397 -6.27 -6.00 26.88
CA ARG A 397 -6.80 -5.84 25.53
C ARG A 397 -5.72 -6.13 24.51
N ALA A 398 -6.17 -6.41 23.29
CA ALA A 398 -5.27 -6.55 22.16
C ALA A 398 -4.35 -5.32 22.06
N ASP A 399 -3.05 -5.57 21.88
CA ASP A 399 -1.97 -4.57 21.74
C ASP A 399 -1.45 -3.88 23.02
N TYR A 400 -1.86 -4.30 24.21
CA TYR A 400 -1.27 -3.80 25.45
C TYR A 400 0.22 -4.19 25.58
N ASP A 401 1.08 -3.20 25.83
CA ASP A 401 2.49 -3.44 26.15
C ASP A 401 2.64 -3.61 27.67
N PRO A 402 3.03 -4.79 28.17
CA PRO A 402 3.10 -5.05 29.61
C PRO A 402 4.25 -4.29 30.30
N PHE A 403 5.08 -3.55 29.57
CA PHE A 403 6.18 -2.78 30.14
C PHE A 403 5.72 -1.87 31.29
N PHE A 404 4.68 -1.07 31.08
CA PHE A 404 4.19 -0.12 32.08
C PHE A 404 3.55 -0.83 33.28
N TYR A 405 2.71 -1.84 33.05
CA TYR A 405 2.16 -2.67 34.13
C TYR A 405 3.27 -3.30 34.97
N ARG A 406 4.32 -3.84 34.35
CA ARG A 406 5.44 -4.47 35.07
C ARG A 406 6.20 -3.46 35.91
N GLU A 407 6.47 -2.27 35.39
CA GLU A 407 7.15 -1.21 36.13
C GLU A 407 6.31 -0.66 37.29
N LEU A 408 5.00 -0.46 37.09
CA LEU A 408 4.09 0.00 38.13
C LEU A 408 3.86 -1.07 39.20
N SER A 409 3.67 -2.33 38.79
CA SER A 409 3.49 -3.46 39.70
C SER A 409 4.69 -3.65 40.63
N ARG A 410 5.92 -3.43 40.14
CA ARG A 410 7.14 -3.49 40.97
C ARG A 410 7.22 -2.40 42.03
N ARG A 411 6.63 -1.23 41.76
CA ARG A 411 6.68 -0.04 42.63
C ARG A 411 5.44 0.10 43.52
N ALA A 412 4.39 -0.65 43.23
CA ALA A 412 3.15 -0.62 43.95
C ALA A 412 3.27 -1.36 45.29
N ARG A 413 2.74 -0.74 46.35
CA ARG A 413 2.51 -1.41 47.64
C ARG A 413 1.34 -2.38 47.54
N ARG A 414 0.29 -1.98 46.81
CA ARG A 414 -0.90 -2.77 46.53
C ARG A 414 -1.36 -2.53 45.11
N VAL A 415 -1.92 -3.58 44.51
CA VAL A 415 -2.52 -3.53 43.17
C VAL A 415 -3.97 -3.95 43.32
N TYR A 416 -4.88 -3.11 42.87
CA TYR A 416 -6.30 -3.43 42.79
C TYR A 416 -6.70 -3.57 41.33
N VAL A 417 -7.68 -4.41 41.07
CA VAL A 417 -8.36 -4.51 39.78
C VAL A 417 -9.79 -4.09 39.99
N PHE A 418 -10.27 -3.16 39.17
CA PHE A 418 -11.66 -2.75 39.18
C PHE A 418 -12.14 -2.59 37.74
N ARG A 419 -13.22 -3.30 37.39
CA ARG A 419 -13.70 -3.41 36.01
C ARG A 419 -12.55 -3.86 35.09
N ASN A 420 -12.11 -2.97 34.19
CA ASN A 420 -11.05 -3.20 33.22
C ASN A 420 -9.78 -2.40 33.53
N GLU A 421 -9.62 -1.88 34.76
CA GLU A 421 -8.52 -0.98 35.13
C GLU A 421 -7.66 -1.58 36.24
N TYR A 422 -6.35 -1.37 36.14
CA TYR A 422 -5.38 -1.62 37.19
C TYR A 422 -5.15 -0.35 37.99
N ILE A 423 -5.35 -0.43 39.30
CA ILE A 423 -5.14 0.66 40.24
C ILE A 423 -3.93 0.32 41.09
N PHE A 424 -2.84 1.06 40.91
CA PHE A 424 -1.59 0.89 41.62
C PHE A 424 -1.50 1.90 42.75
N ASP A 425 -1.41 1.40 43.97
CA ASP A 425 -1.10 2.20 45.15
C ASP A 425 0.43 2.31 45.28
N VAL A 426 1.01 3.43 44.82
CA VAL A 426 2.46 3.70 44.92
C VAL A 426 2.73 4.73 46.03
N GLU A 427 3.98 4.88 46.46
CA GLU A 427 4.33 5.65 47.67
C GLU A 427 3.67 7.03 47.76
N LYS A 428 3.70 7.83 46.69
CA LYS A 428 3.23 9.23 46.67
C LYS A 428 2.00 9.49 45.81
N ALA A 429 1.48 8.46 45.14
CA ALA A 429 0.42 8.61 44.15
C ALA A 429 -0.45 7.34 44.06
N VAL A 430 -1.62 7.49 43.45
CA VAL A 430 -2.41 6.39 42.94
C VAL A 430 -2.34 6.46 41.42
N VAL A 431 -1.93 5.38 40.78
CA VAL A 431 -1.80 5.31 39.32
C VAL A 431 -2.87 4.38 38.77
N VAL A 432 -3.64 4.83 37.79
CA VAL A 432 -4.66 4.02 37.12
C VAL A 432 -4.25 3.76 35.69
N GLU A 433 -4.21 2.48 35.32
CA GLU A 433 -3.82 2.02 34.00
C GLU A 433 -4.91 1.14 33.39
N THR A 434 -5.41 1.53 32.24
CA THR A 434 -6.22 0.66 31.38
C THR A 434 -5.28 -0.12 30.47
N PRO A 435 -5.29 -1.47 30.49
CA PRO A 435 -4.39 -2.29 29.69
C PRO A 435 -4.82 -2.32 28.22
N GLN A 436 -4.71 -1.17 27.55
CA GLN A 436 -5.12 -0.93 26.17
C GLN A 436 -4.19 0.07 25.48
N LEU A 437 -3.82 -0.22 24.23
CA LEU A 437 -3.02 0.71 23.42
C LEU A 437 -3.74 2.05 23.21
N GLY A 438 -3.03 3.15 23.44
CA GLY A 438 -3.53 4.52 23.22
C GLY A 438 -4.35 5.10 24.37
N HIS A 439 -4.52 4.38 25.49
CA HIS A 439 -5.07 4.94 26.72
C HIS A 439 -3.99 5.67 27.52
N ALA A 440 -4.36 6.79 28.15
CA ALA A 440 -3.49 7.52 29.06
C ALA A 440 -3.46 6.82 30.42
N THR A 441 -2.27 6.73 31.01
CA THR A 441 -2.11 6.37 32.42
C THR A 441 -2.44 7.58 33.28
N TYR A 442 -3.41 7.47 34.17
CA TYR A 442 -3.80 8.56 35.06
C TYR A 442 -2.99 8.49 36.36
N VAL A 443 -2.48 9.63 36.82
CA VAL A 443 -1.69 9.73 38.06
C VAL A 443 -2.36 10.72 38.99
N PHE A 444 -2.79 10.24 40.16
CA PHE A 444 -3.44 11.03 41.19
C PHE A 444 -2.48 11.23 42.36
N ALA A 445 -2.23 12.47 42.77
CA ALA A 445 -1.45 12.74 43.97
C ALA A 445 -2.24 12.30 45.21
N LYS A 446 -1.56 11.68 46.18
CA LYS A 446 -2.19 11.34 47.45
C LYS A 446 -2.42 12.60 48.29
N PRO A 447 -3.55 12.69 49.03
CA PRO A 447 -3.74 13.75 50.03
C PRO A 447 -2.62 13.72 51.07
N ARG A 448 -2.24 14.87 51.64
CA ARG A 448 -1.17 14.98 52.65
C ARG A 448 -1.42 14.16 53.95
N ASN A 449 -2.62 13.60 54.11
CA ASN A 449 -3.09 12.91 55.32
C ASN A 449 -3.30 11.40 55.11
N MET A 450 -2.73 10.83 54.05
CA MET A 450 -2.77 9.41 53.69
C MET A 450 -1.35 8.91 53.46
#